data_AF-A0A368FQ38-F1
#
_entry.id   AF-A0A368FQ38-F1
#
_cell.length_a   1.000
_cell.length_b   1.000
_cell.length_c   1.000
_cell.angle_alpha   90.00
_cell.angle_beta   90.00
_cell.angle_gamma   90.00
#
_symmetry.space_group_name_H-M   'P 1'
#
loop_
_entity.id
_entity.type
_entity.pdbx_description
1 polymer ?
#
loop_
_entity_poly.entity_id
_entity_poly.type
_entity_poly.pdbx_seq_one_letter_code
_entity_poly.pdbx_strand_id
1 'polypeptide(L)'
;MTISYSDTFVKLLFRWKGSLWKAIWRHLLVFLLLYYAINGAYRFLMTTEQQQIFIKYVVLFDSWTKEIPLTFLLGFYVAMIIRRWWDCCQLISWPDHLLYNVSALIRGDDPETRIIRKTIARYAILSSVLAWRSISLRVLTRYPTDDHLLDSGLLTKEELALFKTINVRVDPHQKWFVPINWIQTMMVRCFEKGTLGHTNELRVLLDALEKYRNGFFQLFIYDWIAIPLVYTQVGPGNIILR
;
A
#
# COMPACT_ATOMS: atom_id res chain seq x y z
N MET A 1 -5.42 8.65 -3.28
CA MET A 1 -6.50 9.57 -2.85
C MET A 1 -7.51 8.69 -2.14
N THR A 2 -7.45 8.67 -0.81
CA THR A 2 -8.47 8.04 0.04
C THR A 2 -9.74 8.88 -0.05
N ILE A 3 -10.90 8.23 -0.16
CA ILE A 3 -12.18 8.91 -0.29
C ILE A 3 -12.85 8.89 1.08
N SER A 4 -12.95 10.06 1.71
CA SER A 4 -13.81 10.26 2.89
C SER A 4 -15.19 10.70 2.42
N TYR A 5 -16.24 10.16 3.03
CA TYR A 5 -17.62 10.56 2.82
C TYR A 5 -18.41 10.43 4.11
N SER A 6 -19.30 11.39 4.35
CA SER A 6 -20.26 11.41 5.46
C SER A 6 -21.71 11.45 4.94
N ASP A 7 -21.90 11.23 3.64
CA ASP A 7 -23.18 11.40 2.97
C ASP A 7 -24.10 10.19 3.14
N THR A 8 -25.41 10.45 3.03
CA THR A 8 -26.46 9.43 2.93
C THR A 8 -26.22 8.55 1.70
N PHE A 9 -26.46 7.23 1.84
CA PHE A 9 -26.14 6.20 0.83
C PHE A 9 -26.53 6.56 -0.61
N VAL A 10 -27.69 7.19 -0.82
CA VAL A 10 -28.20 7.56 -2.16
C VAL A 10 -27.28 8.55 -2.88
N LYS A 11 -26.70 9.53 -2.17
CA LYS A 11 -25.77 10.50 -2.77
C LYS A 11 -24.46 9.84 -3.22
N LEU A 12 -24.05 8.73 -2.59
CA LEU A 12 -22.85 7.99 -2.96
C LEU A 12 -22.99 7.29 -4.32
N LEU A 13 -24.20 6.88 -4.70
CA LEU A 13 -24.46 6.19 -5.98
C LEU A 13 -24.15 7.06 -7.20
N PHE A 14 -24.30 8.38 -7.09
CA PHE A 14 -24.06 9.34 -8.17
C PHE A 14 -22.62 9.87 -8.24
N ARG A 15 -21.75 9.46 -7.30
CA ARG A 15 -20.35 9.88 -7.32
C ARG A 15 -19.60 9.16 -8.43
N TRP A 16 -18.70 9.85 -9.14
CA TRP A 16 -17.86 9.24 -10.19
C TRP A 16 -16.46 8.83 -9.68
N LYS A 17 -15.79 9.69 -8.91
CA LYS A 17 -14.43 9.42 -8.43
C LYS A 17 -14.47 8.31 -7.37
N GLY A 18 -13.90 7.14 -7.74
CA GLY A 18 -13.79 5.96 -6.88
C GLY A 18 -15.10 5.21 -6.66
N SER A 19 -16.07 5.38 -7.54
CA SER A 19 -17.31 4.60 -7.52
C SER A 19 -17.21 3.33 -8.35
N LEU A 20 -18.19 2.44 -8.12
CA LEU A 20 -18.37 1.22 -8.90
C LEU A 20 -18.49 1.52 -10.40
N TRP A 21 -19.24 2.57 -10.77
CA TRP A 21 -19.44 2.98 -12.16
C TRP A 21 -18.11 3.21 -12.89
N LYS A 22 -17.20 3.96 -12.28
CA LYS A 22 -15.88 4.23 -12.87
C LYS A 22 -15.05 2.95 -13.02
N ALA A 23 -15.23 1.95 -12.15
CA ALA A 23 -14.52 0.68 -12.21
C ALA A 23 -15.05 -0.26 -13.30
N ILE A 24 -16.37 -0.34 -13.49
CA ILE A 24 -16.98 -1.38 -14.34
C ILE A 24 -17.46 -0.91 -15.71
N TRP A 25 -17.57 0.40 -15.98
CA TRP A 25 -18.28 0.88 -17.18
C TRP A 25 -17.71 0.34 -18.50
N ARG A 26 -16.39 0.13 -18.62
CA ARG A 26 -15.77 -0.43 -19.83
C ARG A 26 -16.19 -1.89 -20.03
N HIS A 27 -16.12 -2.69 -18.96
CA HIS A 27 -16.53 -4.10 -18.98
C HIS A 27 -18.04 -4.22 -19.26
N LEU A 28 -18.85 -3.36 -18.63
CA LEU A 28 -20.29 -3.29 -18.87
C LEU A 28 -20.61 -2.93 -20.32
N LEU A 29 -19.89 -1.97 -20.90
CA LEU A 29 -20.08 -1.59 -22.30
C LEU A 29 -19.78 -2.77 -23.24
N VAL A 30 -18.66 -3.46 -23.05
CA VAL A 30 -18.31 -4.64 -23.85
C VAL A 30 -19.36 -5.75 -23.69
N PHE A 31 -19.81 -6.00 -22.46
CA PHE A 31 -20.86 -6.98 -22.17
C PHE A 31 -22.17 -6.65 -22.89
N LEU A 32 -22.62 -5.39 -22.81
CA LEU A 32 -23.85 -4.94 -23.48
C LEU A 32 -23.72 -5.03 -25.00
N LEU A 33 -22.58 -4.63 -25.57
CA LEU A 33 -22.34 -4.74 -27.01
C LEU A 33 -22.42 -6.19 -27.49
N LEU A 34 -21.77 -7.12 -26.79
CA LEU A 34 -21.84 -8.55 -27.11
C LEU A 34 -23.26 -9.10 -26.95
N TYR A 35 -23.94 -8.75 -25.86
CA TYR A 35 -25.31 -9.18 -25.61
C TYR A 35 -26.27 -8.73 -26.71
N TYR A 36 -26.23 -7.44 -27.08
CA TYR A 36 -27.09 -6.90 -28.13
C TYR A 36 -26.67 -7.37 -29.53
N ALA A 37 -25.40 -7.65 -29.78
CA ALA A 37 -24.95 -8.26 -31.04
C ALA A 37 -25.53 -9.69 -31.19
N ILE A 38 -25.46 -10.51 -30.14
CA ILE A 38 -26.05 -11.86 -30.15
C ILE A 38 -27.57 -11.79 -30.30
N ASN A 39 -28.24 -10.88 -29.58
CA ASN A 39 -29.68 -10.68 -29.70
C ASN A 39 -30.07 -10.21 -31.12
N GLY A 40 -29.30 -9.31 -31.71
CA GLY A 40 -29.48 -8.88 -33.11
C GLY A 40 -29.33 -10.04 -34.09
N ALA A 41 -28.30 -10.87 -33.92
CA ALA A 41 -28.11 -12.07 -34.72
C ALA A 41 -29.28 -13.06 -34.59
N TYR A 42 -29.73 -13.32 -33.36
CA TYR A 42 -30.89 -14.16 -33.09
C TYR A 42 -32.16 -13.64 -33.77
N ARG A 43 -32.45 -12.33 -33.70
CA ARG A 43 -33.70 -11.75 -34.24
C ARG A 43 -33.70 -11.57 -35.75
N PHE A 44 -32.59 -11.17 -36.34
CA PHE A 44 -32.55 -10.68 -37.73
C PHE A 44 -31.75 -11.56 -38.69
N LEU A 45 -30.83 -12.41 -38.20
CA LEU A 45 -29.96 -13.25 -39.04
C LEU A 45 -30.34 -14.74 -39.01
N MET A 46 -30.88 -15.24 -37.89
CA MET A 46 -31.20 -16.65 -37.73
C MET A 46 -32.57 -17.02 -38.31
N THR A 47 -32.66 -18.22 -38.91
CA THR A 47 -33.94 -18.82 -39.33
C THR A 47 -34.72 -19.39 -38.14
N THR A 48 -36.00 -19.68 -38.33
CA THR A 48 -36.88 -20.23 -37.27
C THR A 48 -36.33 -21.53 -36.67
N GLU A 49 -35.76 -22.41 -37.49
CA GLU A 49 -35.14 -23.66 -37.03
C GLU A 49 -33.89 -23.38 -36.17
N GLN A 50 -33.03 -22.46 -36.62
CA GLN A 50 -31.83 -22.07 -35.86
C GLN A 50 -32.17 -21.41 -34.53
N GLN A 51 -33.22 -20.57 -34.49
CA GLN A 51 -33.71 -19.96 -33.25
C GLN A 51 -34.16 -21.00 -32.23
N GLN A 52 -34.86 -22.06 -32.64
CA GLN A 52 -35.26 -23.15 -31.74
C GLN A 52 -34.05 -23.88 -31.15
N ILE A 53 -33.00 -24.12 -31.94
CA ILE A 53 -31.76 -24.72 -31.45
C ILE A 53 -31.04 -23.77 -30.48
N PHE A 54 -30.97 -22.47 -30.82
CA PHE A 54 -30.35 -21.46 -29.96
C PHE A 54 -31.00 -21.37 -28.58
N ILE A 55 -32.33 -21.41 -28.50
CA ILE A 55 -33.06 -21.42 -27.23
C ILE A 55 -32.66 -22.62 -26.36
N LYS A 56 -32.45 -23.80 -26.96
CA LYS A 56 -31.98 -24.98 -26.20
C LYS A 56 -30.62 -24.72 -25.56
N TYR A 57 -29.69 -24.07 -26.26
CA TYR A 57 -28.42 -23.66 -25.68
C TYR A 57 -28.57 -22.62 -24.56
N VAL A 58 -29.46 -21.65 -24.72
CA VAL A 58 -29.72 -20.65 -23.67
C VAL A 58 -30.22 -21.32 -22.39
N VAL A 59 -31.17 -22.24 -22.50
CA VAL A 59 -31.68 -23.01 -21.34
C VAL A 59 -30.58 -23.88 -20.72
N LEU A 60 -29.74 -24.51 -21.55
CA LEU A 60 -28.61 -25.30 -21.08
C LEU A 60 -27.64 -24.44 -20.26
N PHE A 61 -27.21 -23.30 -20.81
CA PHE A 61 -26.28 -22.40 -20.11
C PHE A 61 -26.89 -21.80 -18.85
N ASP A 62 -28.18 -21.42 -18.85
CA ASP A 62 -28.88 -20.93 -17.65
C ASP A 62 -28.84 -21.94 -16.51
N SER A 63 -29.05 -23.24 -16.81
CA SER A 63 -28.98 -24.29 -15.80
C SER A 63 -27.57 -24.44 -15.21
N TRP A 64 -26.52 -24.37 -16.03
CA TRP A 64 -25.13 -24.44 -15.56
C TRP A 64 -24.70 -23.24 -14.72
N THR A 65 -25.16 -22.03 -15.04
CA THR A 65 -24.83 -20.83 -14.24
C THR A 65 -25.36 -20.89 -12.81
N LYS A 66 -26.47 -21.61 -12.57
CA LYS A 66 -27.09 -21.73 -11.24
C LYS A 66 -26.32 -22.66 -10.30
N GLU A 67 -25.56 -23.59 -10.85
CA GLU A 67 -24.74 -24.55 -10.10
C GLU A 67 -23.47 -23.93 -9.49
N ILE A 68 -23.05 -22.75 -9.96
CA ILE A 68 -21.81 -22.11 -9.51
C ILE A 68 -22.13 -21.14 -8.35
N PRO A 69 -21.65 -21.39 -7.11
CA PRO A 69 -21.90 -20.52 -5.96
C PRO A 69 -20.97 -19.29 -5.97
N LEU A 70 -21.05 -18.47 -7.03
CA LEU A 70 -20.18 -17.30 -7.26
C LEU A 70 -20.24 -16.31 -6.09
N THR A 71 -21.42 -16.07 -5.54
CA THR A 71 -21.62 -15.13 -4.43
C THR A 71 -20.86 -15.55 -3.17
N PHE A 72 -20.85 -16.86 -2.88
CA PHE A 72 -20.14 -17.40 -1.72
C PHE A 72 -18.63 -17.21 -1.91
N LEU A 73 -18.07 -17.68 -3.03
CA LEU A 73 -16.64 -17.58 -3.34
C LEU A 73 -16.17 -16.11 -3.37
N LEU A 74 -16.95 -15.22 -3.99
CA LEU A 74 -16.70 -13.79 -4.01
C LEU A 74 -16.68 -13.19 -2.60
N GLY A 75 -17.63 -13.60 -1.74
CA GLY A 75 -17.72 -13.15 -0.35
C GLY A 75 -16.45 -13.44 0.45
N PHE A 76 -15.95 -14.68 0.43
CA PHE A 76 -14.70 -15.04 1.12
C PHE A 76 -13.49 -14.32 0.56
N TYR A 77 -13.38 -14.24 -0.77
CA TYR A 77 -12.27 -13.60 -1.43
C TYR A 77 -12.20 -12.10 -1.11
N VAL A 78 -13.34 -11.40 -1.20
CA VAL A 78 -13.45 -9.98 -0.87
C VAL A 78 -13.18 -9.74 0.62
N ALA A 79 -13.70 -10.59 1.52
CA ALA A 79 -13.43 -10.48 2.95
C ALA A 79 -11.92 -10.60 3.27
N MET A 80 -11.22 -11.52 2.61
CA MET A 80 -9.77 -11.68 2.73
C MET A 80 -9.02 -10.42 2.25
N ILE A 81 -9.40 -9.86 1.09
CA ILE A 81 -8.79 -8.64 0.56
C ILE A 81 -9.02 -7.45 1.51
N ILE A 82 -10.25 -7.26 2.00
CA ILE A 82 -10.58 -6.15 2.89
C ILE A 82 -9.79 -6.25 4.19
N ARG A 83 -9.69 -7.46 4.76
CA ARG A 83 -8.89 -7.69 5.97
C ARG A 83 -7.42 -7.32 5.75
N ARG A 84 -6.82 -7.86 4.68
CA ARG A 84 -5.44 -7.54 4.31
C ARG A 84 -5.22 -6.04 4.09
N TRP A 85 -6.14 -5.39 3.38
CA TRP A 85 -6.07 -3.94 3.15
C TRP A 85 -6.11 -3.15 4.46
N TRP A 86 -6.99 -3.54 5.39
CA TRP A 86 -7.09 -2.90 6.70
C TRP A 86 -5.85 -3.13 7.55
N ASP A 87 -5.32 -4.35 7.58
CA ASP A 87 -4.08 -4.69 8.27
C ASP A 87 -2.91 -3.83 7.74
N CYS A 88 -2.78 -3.68 6.42
CA CYS A 88 -1.81 -2.76 5.82
C CYS A 88 -2.01 -1.31 6.29
N CYS A 89 -3.26 -0.82 6.36
CA CYS A 89 -3.53 0.55 6.84
C CYS A 89 -3.11 0.74 8.31
N GLN A 90 -3.31 -0.28 9.15
CA GLN A 90 -2.93 -0.24 10.57
C GLN A 90 -1.42 -0.31 10.79
N LEU A 91 -0.68 -0.91 9.85
CA LEU A 91 0.77 -1.04 9.92
C LEU A 91 1.53 0.20 9.38
N ILE A 92 0.81 1.18 8.81
CA ILE A 92 1.42 2.44 8.38
C ILE A 92 2.11 3.08 9.58
N SER A 93 3.44 3.14 9.50
CA SER A 93 4.30 3.62 10.58
C SER A 93 4.41 5.13 10.52
N TRP A 94 3.87 5.79 11.54
CA TRP A 94 3.94 7.23 11.72
C TRP A 94 5.09 7.57 12.67
N PRO A 95 5.93 8.58 12.34
CA PRO A 95 7.06 8.94 13.19
C PRO A 95 6.62 9.65 14.49
N ASP A 96 5.36 10.06 14.60
CA ASP A 96 4.81 10.89 15.69
C ASP A 96 5.16 10.36 17.09
N HIS A 97 4.94 9.08 17.36
CA HIS A 97 5.26 8.47 18.67
C HIS A 97 6.77 8.52 18.97
N LEU A 98 7.61 8.25 17.96
CA LEU A 98 9.06 8.35 18.07
C LEU A 98 9.49 9.81 18.33
N LEU A 99 8.99 10.76 17.55
CA LEU A 99 9.38 12.16 17.63
C LEU A 99 8.87 12.83 18.91
N TYR A 100 7.70 12.42 19.41
CA TYR A 100 7.19 12.84 20.70
C TYR A 100 8.15 12.47 21.83
N ASN A 101 8.61 11.21 21.87
CA ASN A 101 9.58 10.76 22.87
C ASN A 101 10.95 11.43 22.70
N VAL A 102 11.43 11.60 21.46
CA VAL A 102 12.68 12.34 21.16
C VAL A 102 12.61 13.77 21.69
N SER A 103 11.48 14.44 21.49
CA SER A 103 11.29 15.82 21.97
C SER A 103 11.26 15.92 23.49
N ALA A 104 10.73 14.91 24.20
CA ALA A 104 10.60 14.92 25.65
C ALA A 104 11.88 14.48 26.39
N LEU A 105 12.62 13.54 25.81
CA LEU A 105 13.75 12.88 26.47
C LEU A 105 15.11 13.47 26.09
N ILE A 106 15.29 13.94 24.85
CA ILE A 106 16.52 14.65 24.45
C ILE A 106 16.36 16.13 24.81
N ARG A 107 16.63 16.43 26.08
CA ARG A 107 16.46 17.76 26.69
C ARG A 107 17.67 18.65 26.43
N GLY A 108 17.44 19.94 26.28
CA GLY A 108 18.49 20.94 26.02
C GLY A 108 18.08 21.95 24.95
N ASP A 109 18.35 23.21 25.22
CA ASP A 109 18.13 24.35 24.31
C ASP A 109 19.41 24.77 23.56
N ASP A 110 20.51 24.06 23.82
CA ASP A 110 21.77 24.28 23.14
C ASP A 110 21.65 23.94 21.63
N PRO A 111 22.44 24.61 20.77
CA PRO A 111 22.40 24.38 19.33
C PRO A 111 22.64 22.91 18.94
N GLU A 112 23.48 22.19 19.66
CA GLU A 112 23.83 20.79 19.36
C GLU A 112 22.62 19.87 19.56
N THR A 113 21.96 19.93 20.72
CA THR A 113 20.76 19.15 21.04
C THR A 113 19.61 19.49 20.08
N ARG A 114 19.45 20.76 19.69
CA ARG A 114 18.47 21.16 18.68
C ARG A 114 18.76 20.54 17.32
N ILE A 115 20.02 20.48 16.91
CA ILE A 115 20.45 19.81 15.67
C ILE A 115 20.16 18.32 15.75
N ILE A 116 20.45 17.66 16.88
CA ILE A 116 20.17 16.24 17.10
C ILE A 116 18.69 15.92 16.90
N ARG A 117 17.78 16.65 17.57
CA ARG A 117 16.32 16.44 17.43
C ARG A 117 15.86 16.60 15.98
N LYS A 118 16.34 17.65 15.28
CA LYS A 118 16.01 17.90 13.86
C LYS A 118 16.54 16.80 12.94
N THR A 119 17.76 16.33 13.17
CA THR A 119 18.38 15.28 12.36
C THR A 119 17.68 13.94 12.57
N ILE A 120 17.30 13.58 13.80
CA ILE A 120 16.48 12.39 14.07
C ILE A 120 15.13 12.47 13.34
N ALA A 121 14.46 13.63 13.39
CA ALA A 121 13.22 13.84 12.66
C ALA A 121 13.37 13.67 11.14
N ARG A 122 14.42 14.26 10.57
CA ARG A 122 14.73 14.13 9.15
C ARG A 122 15.06 12.69 8.75
N TYR A 123 15.83 11.97 9.56
CA TYR A 123 16.14 10.56 9.31
C TYR A 123 14.90 9.67 9.41
N ALA A 124 13.96 9.95 10.31
CA ALA A 124 12.71 9.22 10.38
C ALA A 124 11.91 9.40 9.09
N ILE A 125 11.77 10.65 8.62
CA ILE A 125 11.10 10.95 7.35
C ILE A 125 11.84 10.30 6.16
N LEU A 126 13.17 10.38 6.11
CA LEU A 126 13.98 9.75 5.08
C LEU A 126 13.76 8.23 5.03
N SER A 127 13.75 7.56 6.19
CA SER A 127 13.45 6.12 6.27
C SER A 127 12.05 5.82 5.71
N SER A 128 11.05 6.62 6.07
CA SER A 128 9.70 6.46 5.54
C SER A 128 9.66 6.61 4.02
N VAL A 129 10.31 7.63 3.45
CA VAL A 129 10.33 7.85 2.01
C VAL A 129 11.03 6.70 1.29
N LEU A 130 12.16 6.20 1.82
CA LEU A 130 12.85 5.04 1.27
C LEU A 130 11.98 3.77 1.32
N ALA A 131 11.31 3.51 2.44
CA ALA A 131 10.42 2.36 2.58
C ALA A 131 9.15 2.46 1.71
N TRP A 132 8.59 3.65 1.55
CA TRP A 132 7.42 3.85 0.70
C TRP A 132 7.77 3.86 -0.78
N ARG A 133 8.98 4.30 -1.15
CA ARG A 133 9.47 4.29 -2.53
C ARG A 133 9.55 2.87 -3.11
N SER A 134 9.76 1.86 -2.28
CA SER A 134 9.82 0.46 -2.72
C SER A 134 8.45 -0.21 -2.86
N ILE A 135 7.46 0.21 -2.06
CA ILE A 135 6.13 -0.42 -2.00
C ILE A 135 5.07 0.38 -2.79
N SER A 136 5.24 1.70 -2.93
CA SER A 136 4.24 2.60 -3.52
C SER A 136 4.74 3.25 -4.81
N LEU A 137 4.12 2.89 -5.93
CA LEU A 137 4.38 3.51 -7.23
C LEU A 137 4.26 5.04 -7.20
N ARG A 138 3.36 5.60 -6.38
CA ARG A 138 3.21 7.06 -6.26
C ARG A 138 4.39 7.74 -5.58
N VAL A 139 5.03 7.05 -4.63
CA VAL A 139 6.23 7.57 -3.97
C VAL A 139 7.44 7.33 -4.86
N LEU A 140 7.49 6.18 -5.55
CA LEU A 140 8.51 5.92 -6.55
C LEU A 140 8.52 6.97 -7.68
N THR A 141 7.36 7.37 -8.19
CA THR A 141 7.29 8.42 -9.21
C THR A 141 7.68 9.80 -8.69
N ARG A 142 7.54 10.05 -7.38
CA ARG A 142 7.95 11.32 -6.75
C ARG A 142 9.44 11.36 -6.40
N TYR A 143 10.01 10.22 -6.01
CA TYR A 143 11.42 10.07 -5.67
C TYR A 143 12.04 8.91 -6.48
N PRO A 144 12.26 9.06 -7.80
CA PRO A 144 12.76 7.97 -8.63
C PRO A 144 14.24 7.65 -8.39
N THR A 145 15.05 8.65 -8.03
CA THR A 145 16.49 8.53 -7.79
C THR A 145 16.89 9.10 -6.43
N ASP A 146 18.07 8.76 -5.95
CA ASP A 146 18.60 9.27 -4.67
C ASP A 146 18.87 10.79 -4.73
N ASP A 147 19.12 11.33 -5.92
CA ASP A 147 19.29 12.78 -6.10
C ASP A 147 18.00 13.55 -5.78
N HIS A 148 16.82 12.97 -6.01
CA HIS A 148 15.56 13.59 -5.59
C HIS A 148 15.43 13.65 -4.04
N LEU A 149 16.12 12.77 -3.31
CA LEU A 149 16.18 12.83 -1.84
C LEU A 149 17.10 13.95 -1.37
N LEU A 150 18.17 14.24 -2.13
CA LEU A 150 19.06 15.38 -1.91
C LEU A 150 18.31 16.69 -2.19
N ASP A 151 17.64 16.79 -3.34
CA ASP A 151 16.93 17.99 -3.79
C ASP A 151 15.76 18.36 -2.87
N SER A 152 15.12 17.34 -2.27
CA SER A 152 14.05 17.54 -1.26
C SER A 152 14.57 17.88 0.14
N GLY A 153 15.89 17.92 0.35
CA GLY A 153 16.50 18.22 1.64
C GLY A 153 16.37 17.09 2.67
N LEU A 154 16.03 15.87 2.25
CA LEU A 154 15.96 14.70 3.13
C LEU A 154 17.35 14.14 3.44
N LEU A 155 18.31 14.31 2.53
CA LEU A 155 19.71 13.93 2.67
C LEU A 155 20.64 15.12 2.43
N THR A 156 21.76 15.17 3.16
CA THR A 156 22.89 16.05 2.82
C THR A 156 23.80 15.37 1.80
N LYS A 157 24.70 16.15 1.16
CA LYS A 157 25.69 15.59 0.20
C LYS A 157 26.62 14.58 0.87
N GLU A 158 27.02 14.85 2.11
CA GLU A 158 27.89 13.98 2.92
C GLU A 158 27.18 12.68 3.29
N GLU A 159 25.92 12.77 3.72
CA GLU A 159 25.10 11.60 4.03
C GLU A 159 24.79 10.76 2.79
N LEU A 160 24.58 11.40 1.63
CA LEU A 160 24.39 10.69 0.38
C LEU A 160 25.66 9.92 -0.02
N ALA A 161 26.84 10.51 0.19
CA ALA A 161 28.10 9.81 -0.05
C ALA A 161 28.23 8.57 0.86
N LEU A 162 27.96 8.72 2.17
CA LEU A 162 27.92 7.59 3.11
C LEU A 162 26.86 6.56 2.75
N PHE A 163 25.69 6.99 2.28
CA PHE A 163 24.60 6.10 1.87
C PHE A 163 24.97 5.26 0.65
N LYS A 164 25.76 5.81 -0.27
CA LYS A 164 26.26 5.13 -1.47
C LYS A 164 27.35 4.10 -1.17
N THR A 165 28.15 4.27 -0.12
CA THR A 165 29.19 3.28 0.25
C THR A 165 28.62 1.99 0.83
N ILE A 166 27.40 2.05 1.39
CA ILE A 166 26.72 0.88 1.96
C ILE A 166 26.23 -0.02 0.82
N ASN A 167 26.81 -1.22 0.68
CA ASN A 167 26.39 -2.19 -0.33
C ASN A 167 25.42 -3.22 0.24
N VAL A 168 24.17 -3.22 -0.23
CA VAL A 168 23.16 -4.24 0.10
C VAL A 168 23.05 -5.20 -1.09
N ARG A 169 23.30 -6.48 -0.86
CA ARG A 169 23.43 -7.51 -1.93
C ARG A 169 22.10 -8.06 -2.46
N VAL A 170 21.00 -7.86 -1.75
CA VAL A 170 19.73 -8.55 -2.03
C VAL A 170 18.75 -7.69 -2.84
N ASP A 171 18.61 -6.40 -2.51
CA ASP A 171 17.81 -5.43 -3.30
C ASP A 171 18.20 -3.98 -2.91
N PRO A 172 18.54 -3.09 -3.87
CA PRO A 172 18.85 -1.68 -3.63
C PRO A 172 17.77 -0.89 -2.88
N HIS A 173 16.50 -1.29 -3.03
CA HIS A 173 15.35 -0.66 -2.37
C HIS A 173 15.23 -1.04 -0.89
N GLN A 174 16.08 -1.95 -0.40
CA GLN A 174 16.09 -2.37 1.01
C GLN A 174 16.94 -1.49 1.92
N LYS A 175 17.58 -0.41 1.42
CA LYS A 175 18.36 0.52 2.27
C LYS A 175 17.53 1.39 3.22
N TRP A 176 16.21 1.21 3.28
CA TRP A 176 15.30 1.99 4.14
C TRP A 176 15.60 1.88 5.65
N PHE A 177 16.29 0.82 6.09
CA PHE A 177 16.72 0.65 7.48
C PHE A 177 17.95 1.49 7.84
N VAL A 178 18.70 2.00 6.86
CA VAL A 178 19.95 2.74 7.11
C VAL A 178 19.72 3.99 7.98
N PRO A 179 18.74 4.87 7.69
CA PRO A 179 18.47 6.01 8.55
C PRO A 179 17.97 5.61 9.95
N ILE A 180 17.28 4.47 10.08
CA ILE A 180 16.86 3.94 11.39
C ILE A 180 18.09 3.59 12.24
N ASN A 181 19.09 2.94 11.63
CA ASN A 181 20.36 2.65 12.30
C ASN A 181 21.11 3.94 12.70
N TRP A 182 21.11 4.96 11.83
CA TRP A 182 21.68 6.27 12.18
C TRP A 182 20.97 6.92 13.37
N ILE A 183 19.64 6.86 13.43
CA ILE A 183 18.86 7.34 14.60
C ILE A 183 19.27 6.57 15.87
N GLN A 184 19.33 5.24 15.80
CA GLN A 184 19.75 4.41 16.93
C GLN A 184 21.14 4.81 17.43
N THR A 185 22.10 4.99 16.52
CA THR A 185 23.46 5.43 16.85
C THR A 185 23.46 6.81 17.51
N MET A 186 22.64 7.74 17.04
CA MET A 186 22.50 9.06 17.67
C MET A 186 21.94 8.98 19.09
N MET A 187 20.92 8.15 19.32
CA MET A 187 20.33 7.95 20.66
C MET A 187 21.35 7.37 21.65
N VAL A 188 22.14 6.38 21.22
CA VAL A 188 23.21 5.79 22.04
C VAL A 188 24.28 6.85 22.37
N ARG A 189 24.70 7.66 21.40
CA ARG A 189 25.66 8.76 21.65
C ARG A 189 25.12 9.82 22.61
N CYS A 190 23.82 10.13 22.56
CA CYS A 190 23.20 11.02 23.54
C CYS A 190 23.24 10.45 24.96
N PHE A 191 23.12 9.13 25.10
CA PHE A 191 23.26 8.45 26.39
C PHE A 191 24.71 8.46 26.88
N GLU A 192 25.68 8.13 26.01
CA GLU A 192 27.11 8.16 26.34
C GLU A 192 27.59 9.55 26.75
N LYS A 193 27.06 10.61 26.13
CA LYS A 193 27.35 12.01 26.49
C LYS A 193 26.66 12.48 27.77
N GLY A 194 25.76 11.69 28.35
CA GLY A 194 24.96 12.08 29.52
C GLY A 194 23.79 13.01 29.22
N THR A 195 23.44 13.25 27.95
CA THR A 195 22.22 13.99 27.56
C THR A 195 20.96 13.22 27.95
N LEU A 196 21.01 11.88 27.89
CA LEU A 196 20.00 10.99 28.48
C LEU A 196 20.52 10.52 29.84
N GLY A 197 19.81 10.87 30.92
CA GLY A 197 20.30 10.69 32.28
C GLY A 197 20.10 9.28 32.82
N HIS A 198 19.14 8.52 32.26
CA HIS A 198 18.81 7.19 32.75
C HIS A 198 18.66 6.19 31.61
N THR A 199 19.09 4.93 31.85
CA THR A 199 18.96 3.82 30.91
C THR A 199 17.51 3.59 30.47
N ASN A 200 16.54 3.88 31.34
CA ASN A 200 15.12 3.79 31.01
C ASN A 200 14.70 4.80 29.92
N GLU A 201 15.30 6.00 29.88
CA GLU A 201 15.02 6.99 28.84
C GLU A 201 15.52 6.50 27.47
N LEU A 202 16.72 5.93 27.44
CA LEU A 202 17.26 5.29 26.23
C LEU A 202 16.36 4.13 25.78
N ARG A 203 15.93 3.26 26.71
CA ARG A 203 15.03 2.14 26.39
C ARG A 203 13.71 2.61 25.76
N VAL A 204 13.07 3.64 26.32
CA VAL A 204 11.83 4.20 25.76
C VAL A 204 12.03 4.70 24.33
N LEU A 205 13.17 5.33 24.02
CA LEU A 205 13.49 5.77 22.67
C LEU A 205 13.73 4.61 21.71
N LEU A 206 14.48 3.60 22.14
CA LEU A 206 14.77 2.41 21.32
C LEU A 206 13.52 1.57 21.06
N ASP A 207 12.65 1.40 22.07
CA ASP A 207 11.37 0.69 21.91
C ASP A 207 10.44 1.44 20.94
N ALA A 208 10.41 2.77 21.00
CA ALA A 208 9.66 3.60 20.06
C ALA A 208 10.21 3.51 18.62
N LEU A 209 11.54 3.45 18.47
CA LEU A 209 12.21 3.27 17.18
C LEU A 209 11.94 1.88 16.59
N GLU A 210 11.98 0.82 17.41
CA GLU A 210 11.69 -0.54 16.93
C GLU A 210 10.23 -0.69 16.52
N LYS A 211 9.29 -0.12 17.27
CA LYS A 211 7.87 -0.09 16.88
C LYS A 211 7.67 0.62 15.54
N TYR A 212 8.38 1.73 15.31
CA TYR A 212 8.36 2.46 14.04
C TYR A 212 8.96 1.62 12.90
N ARG A 213 10.09 0.94 13.13
CA ARG A 213 10.73 0.04 12.16
C ARG A 213 9.82 -1.15 11.80
N ASN A 214 9.18 -1.75 12.79
CA ASN A 214 8.42 -2.98 12.60
C ASN A 214 7.23 -2.80 11.67
N GLY A 215 6.52 -1.67 11.69
CA GLY A 215 5.40 -1.49 10.78
C GLY A 215 5.84 -1.41 9.31
N PHE A 216 7.00 -0.81 8.99
CA PHE A 216 7.59 -0.92 7.64
C PHE A 216 7.91 -2.37 7.28
N PHE A 217 8.58 -3.10 8.18
CA PHE A 217 8.93 -4.50 7.95
C PHE A 217 7.70 -5.37 7.64
N GLN A 218 6.62 -5.22 8.41
CA GLN A 218 5.37 -5.93 8.15
C GLN A 218 4.79 -5.55 6.79
N LEU A 219 4.81 -4.27 6.42
CA LEU A 219 4.34 -3.82 5.11
C LEU A 219 5.17 -4.39 3.95
N PHE A 220 6.48 -4.56 4.13
CA PHE A 220 7.31 -5.29 3.16
C PHE A 220 6.90 -6.75 3.03
N ILE A 221 6.52 -7.42 4.12
CA ILE A 221 5.96 -8.78 4.05
C ILE A 221 4.65 -8.79 3.27
N TYR A 222 3.77 -7.80 3.47
CA TYR A 222 2.54 -7.62 2.70
C TYR A 222 2.79 -7.21 1.24
N ASP A 223 3.94 -6.65 0.89
CA ASP A 223 4.28 -6.40 -0.51
C ASP A 223 4.82 -7.69 -1.17
N TRP A 224 5.70 -8.39 -0.46
CA TRP A 224 6.36 -9.60 -0.96
C TRP A 224 5.43 -10.82 -1.07
N ILE A 225 4.62 -11.07 -0.04
CA ILE A 225 3.74 -12.24 0.03
C ILE A 225 2.34 -11.86 -0.44
N ALA A 226 2.12 -11.86 -1.76
CA ALA A 226 0.80 -11.62 -2.35
C ALA A 226 -0.24 -12.69 -1.94
N ILE A 227 -1.52 -12.40 -2.13
CA ILE A 227 -2.58 -13.41 -2.00
C ILE A 227 -2.26 -14.56 -2.97
N PRO A 228 -2.29 -15.83 -2.53
CA PRO A 228 -1.89 -16.95 -3.38
C PRO A 228 -2.64 -16.93 -4.71
N LEU A 229 -1.88 -17.08 -5.80
CA LEU A 229 -2.39 -16.97 -7.16
C LEU A 229 -3.62 -17.86 -7.40
N VAL A 230 -3.62 -19.06 -6.83
CA VAL A 230 -4.76 -19.99 -6.90
C VAL A 230 -6.07 -19.37 -6.40
N TYR A 231 -6.06 -18.60 -5.31
CA TYR A 231 -7.27 -17.93 -4.82
C TYR A 231 -7.71 -16.80 -5.74
N THR A 232 -6.76 -16.11 -6.37
CA THR A 232 -7.09 -15.09 -7.36
C THR A 232 -7.66 -15.70 -8.65
N GLN A 233 -7.16 -16.86 -9.09
CA GLN A 233 -7.58 -17.55 -10.31
C GLN A 233 -8.92 -18.28 -10.15
N VAL A 234 -9.13 -18.93 -9.00
CA VAL A 234 -10.37 -19.65 -8.66
C VAL A 234 -11.46 -18.68 -8.19
N GLY A 235 -11.07 -17.56 -7.59
CA GLY A 235 -11.96 -16.43 -7.37
C GLY A 235 -12.38 -15.74 -8.68
N PRO A 236 -13.05 -14.60 -8.62
CA PRO A 236 -13.47 -13.83 -9.79
C PRO A 236 -12.31 -13.29 -10.67
N GLY A 237 -11.04 -13.62 -10.39
CA GLY A 237 -9.89 -13.15 -11.19
C GLY A 237 -9.90 -13.67 -12.63
N ASN A 238 -10.65 -14.73 -12.94
CA ASN A 238 -10.94 -15.11 -14.34
C ASN A 238 -11.87 -14.13 -15.08
N ILE A 239 -12.59 -13.26 -14.37
CA ILE A 239 -13.53 -12.28 -14.96
C ILE A 239 -12.91 -10.86 -15.01
N ILE A 240 -11.92 -10.55 -14.17
CA ILE A 240 -11.47 -9.17 -13.91
C ILE A 240 -9.97 -8.91 -14.25
N LEU A 241 -9.16 -9.92 -14.52
CA LEU A 241 -7.71 -9.74 -14.78
C LEU A 241 -7.30 -9.88 -16.26
N ARG A 242 -8.04 -9.24 -17.16
CA ARG A 242 -7.52 -8.78 -18.46
C ARG A 242 -7.89 -7.32 -18.70
#